data_AF-A0AAW1A7W3-F1
#
_entry.id   AF-A0AAW1A7W3-F1
#
_cell.length_a   1.000
_cell.length_b   1.000
_cell.length_c   1.000
_cell.angle_alpha   90.00
_cell.angle_beta   90.00
_cell.angle_gamma   90.00
#
_symmetry.space_group_name_H-M   'P 1'
#
loop_
_entity.id
_entity.type
_entity.pdbx_description
1 polymer ?
#
loop_
_entity_poly.entity_id
_entity_poly.type
_entity_poly.pdbx_seq_one_letter_code
_entity_poly.pdbx_strand_id
1 'polypeptide(L)'
;MRVQKSIFISNITLILYIILVHVKMFILIYFLLFTITTCFSSYVIISSKLNSTTFKYWNGINGESDLHKCKINEVCNVIHNRFWVSGLTERFCYCSNGKECPWQWTRELGNLSISLNNKSHMKFCVPITELNICKYNQEAINVYGKSDRNNSYLIPYNVTLKCNCPESHYWRLQKYTYLENDFITQTFKCVKKRMCNTYEFCGHIRSDLYSTYYRCICPENHLCIFQDRNKENVQELLYSGSAHKGYCIPFKNV
;
A
#
# COMPACT_ATOMS: atom_id res chain seq x y z
N MET A 1 66.72 46.13 1.39
CA MET A 1 66.53 44.71 1.02
C MET A 1 65.44 44.07 1.90
N ARG A 2 64.16 44.50 1.83
CA ARG A 2 63.07 43.93 2.64
C ARG A 2 61.65 44.41 2.25
N VAL A 3 61.24 44.37 0.98
CA VAL A 3 59.85 44.75 0.61
C VAL A 3 59.17 43.82 -0.40
N GLN A 4 59.90 42.98 -1.14
CA GLN A 4 59.29 42.18 -2.22
C GLN A 4 58.72 40.79 -1.85
N LYS A 5 58.91 40.30 -0.61
CA LYS A 5 58.42 38.95 -0.21
C LYS A 5 56.98 38.91 0.30
N SER A 6 56.38 40.05 0.67
CA SER A 6 55.07 40.06 1.36
C SER A 6 53.87 39.96 0.39
N ILE A 7 53.98 40.53 -0.81
CA ILE A 7 52.84 40.65 -1.75
C ILE A 7 52.57 39.33 -2.50
N PHE A 8 53.62 38.54 -2.77
CA PHE A 8 53.49 37.28 -3.52
C PHE A 8 52.86 36.15 -2.68
N ILE A 9 53.10 36.15 -1.37
CA ILE A 9 52.53 35.14 -0.46
C ILE A 9 51.02 35.38 -0.29
N SER A 10 50.58 36.64 -0.19
CA SER A 10 49.17 37.01 -0.01
C SER A 10 48.24 36.51 -1.12
N ASN A 11 48.68 36.59 -2.39
CA ASN A 11 47.88 36.13 -3.53
C ASN A 11 47.75 34.61 -3.61
N ILE A 12 48.78 33.85 -3.21
CA ILE A 12 48.73 32.38 -3.20
C ILE A 12 47.78 31.88 -2.11
N THR A 13 47.79 32.49 -0.92
CA THR A 13 46.86 32.12 0.16
C THR A 13 45.41 32.41 -0.22
N LEU A 14 45.14 33.51 -0.92
CA LEU A 14 43.80 33.86 -1.38
C LEU A 14 43.27 32.87 -2.44
N ILE A 15 44.12 32.47 -3.39
CA ILE A 15 43.77 31.46 -4.40
C ILE A 15 43.54 30.09 -3.76
N LEU A 16 44.41 29.67 -2.82
CA LEU A 16 44.23 28.40 -2.10
C LEU A 16 42.92 28.40 -1.30
N TYR A 17 42.57 29.52 -0.66
CA TYR A 17 41.34 29.64 0.11
C TYR A 17 40.09 29.55 -0.77
N ILE A 18 40.09 30.19 -1.94
CA ILE A 18 38.99 30.12 -2.92
C ILE A 18 38.83 28.68 -3.46
N ILE A 19 39.93 27.99 -3.77
CA ILE A 19 39.90 26.59 -4.22
C ILE A 19 39.36 25.67 -3.10
N LEU A 20 39.81 25.85 -1.86
CA LEU A 20 39.34 25.07 -0.70
C LEU A 20 37.84 25.28 -0.42
N VAL A 21 37.32 26.49 -0.58
CA VAL A 21 35.89 26.80 -0.44
C VAL A 21 35.08 26.14 -1.55
N HIS A 22 35.53 26.22 -2.81
CA HIS A 22 34.85 25.56 -3.93
C HIS A 22 34.85 24.03 -3.79
N VAL A 23 35.97 23.42 -3.41
CA VAL A 23 36.06 21.96 -3.20
C VAL A 23 35.14 21.52 -2.06
N LYS A 24 35.09 22.25 -0.94
CA LYS A 24 34.14 21.97 0.16
C LYS A 24 32.69 22.10 -0.28
N MET A 25 32.36 23.11 -1.08
CA MET A 25 31.00 23.33 -1.57
C MET A 25 30.57 22.22 -2.53
N PHE A 26 31.47 21.76 -3.42
CA PHE A 26 31.21 20.63 -4.32
C PHE A 26 31.04 19.30 -3.57
N ILE A 27 31.85 19.05 -2.53
CA ILE A 27 31.70 17.85 -1.69
C ILE A 27 30.36 17.87 -0.93
N LEU A 28 29.96 19.03 -0.39
CA LEU A 28 28.68 19.18 0.30
C LEU A 28 27.48 18.93 -0.63
N ILE A 29 27.55 19.44 -1.87
CA ILE A 29 26.54 19.21 -2.91
C ILE A 29 26.47 17.72 -3.29
N TYR A 30 27.62 17.04 -3.40
CA TYR A 30 27.66 15.60 -3.70
C TYR A 30 27.06 14.77 -2.56
N PHE A 31 27.34 15.12 -1.30
CA PHE A 31 26.72 14.48 -0.13
C PHE A 31 25.22 14.77 -0.05
N LEU A 32 24.77 15.99 -0.36
CA LEU A 32 23.35 16.35 -0.42
C LEU A 32 22.62 15.64 -1.57
N LEU A 33 23.25 15.43 -2.72
CA LEU A 33 22.68 14.67 -3.84
C LEU A 33 22.56 13.17 -3.51
N PHE A 34 23.49 12.62 -2.73
CA PHE A 34 23.46 11.22 -2.31
C PHE A 34 22.39 10.95 -1.23
N THR A 35 22.06 11.93 -0.37
CA THR A 35 21.05 11.76 0.68
C THR A 35 19.61 11.89 0.20
N ILE A 36 19.35 12.32 -1.05
CA ILE A 36 18.00 12.51 -1.59
C ILE A 36 17.38 11.21 -2.15
N THR A 37 18.12 10.11 -2.27
CA THR A 37 17.66 8.93 -3.04
C THR A 37 17.61 7.61 -2.27
N THR A 38 16.92 7.59 -1.12
CA THR A 38 16.32 6.33 -0.64
C THR A 38 14.89 6.57 -0.16
N CYS A 39 13.98 6.83 -1.11
CA CYS A 39 12.56 6.69 -0.84
C CYS A 39 12.27 5.18 -0.77
N PHE A 40 12.00 4.65 0.42
CA PHE A 40 11.67 3.23 0.63
C PHE A 40 10.23 2.94 0.14
N SER A 41 10.04 3.00 -1.18
CA SER A 41 8.97 2.35 -1.94
C SER A 41 9.16 2.75 -3.42
N SER A 42 10.00 2.04 -4.16
CA SER A 42 10.01 2.19 -5.62
C SER A 42 8.77 1.46 -6.16
N TYR A 43 8.01 2.16 -6.97
CA TYR A 43 6.90 1.58 -7.70
C TYR A 43 6.87 2.23 -9.07
N VAL A 44 6.40 1.48 -10.06
CA VAL A 44 6.19 2.00 -11.42
C VAL A 44 4.70 2.27 -11.59
N ILE A 45 4.38 3.45 -12.10
CA ILE A 45 3.01 3.83 -12.46
C ILE A 45 2.89 3.94 -13.96
N ILE A 46 1.92 3.23 -14.53
CA ILE A 46 1.53 3.34 -15.94
C ILE A 46 0.08 3.79 -15.99
N SER A 47 -0.20 4.96 -16.55
CA SER A 47 -1.57 5.50 -16.64
C SER A 47 -2.11 5.40 -18.06
N SER A 48 -3.29 4.81 -18.21
CA SER A 48 -4.05 4.83 -19.46
C SER A 48 -5.09 5.94 -19.41
N LYS A 49 -4.90 6.98 -20.23
CA LYS A 49 -5.86 8.08 -20.36
C LYS A 49 -7.19 7.59 -20.95
N LEU A 50 -7.13 6.73 -21.96
CA LEU A 50 -8.31 6.20 -22.66
C LEU A 50 -9.24 5.43 -21.70
N ASN A 51 -8.65 4.62 -20.81
CA ASN A 51 -9.41 3.76 -19.90
C ASN A 51 -9.61 4.39 -18.51
N SER A 52 -9.21 5.64 -18.30
CA SER A 52 -9.25 6.35 -17.00
C SER A 52 -8.76 5.48 -15.83
N THR A 53 -7.64 4.79 -16.04
CA THR A 53 -7.10 3.80 -15.07
C THR A 53 -5.59 3.96 -14.94
N THR A 54 -5.11 3.84 -13.71
CA THR A 54 -3.71 3.88 -13.35
C THR A 54 -3.29 2.51 -12.84
N PHE A 55 -2.28 1.92 -13.46
CA PHE A 55 -1.66 0.67 -13.04
C PHE A 55 -0.45 0.96 -12.17
N LYS A 56 -0.33 0.22 -11.06
CA LYS A 56 0.79 0.31 -10.13
C LYS A 56 1.47 -1.04 -10.02
N TYR A 57 2.79 -1.04 -10.20
CA TYR A 57 3.66 -2.20 -10.08
C TYR A 57 4.62 -1.96 -8.92
N TRP A 58 4.80 -2.98 -8.08
CA TRP A 58 5.65 -2.91 -6.91
C TRP A 58 7.14 -3.11 -7.25
N ASN A 59 8.01 -2.86 -6.27
CA ASN A 59 9.46 -2.88 -6.40
C ASN A 59 10.01 -4.04 -7.25
N GLY A 60 10.83 -3.70 -8.25
CA GLY A 60 11.48 -4.66 -9.13
C GLY A 60 10.64 -5.11 -10.33
N ILE A 61 9.41 -4.59 -10.48
CA ILE A 61 8.51 -4.89 -11.60
C ILE A 61 8.29 -3.60 -12.39
N ASN A 62 8.80 -3.56 -13.62
CA ASN A 62 8.71 -2.38 -14.48
C ASN A 62 7.49 -2.38 -15.40
N GLY A 63 6.76 -3.50 -15.44
CA GLY A 63 5.55 -3.65 -16.24
C GLY A 63 5.07 -5.10 -16.29
N GLU A 64 4.18 -5.38 -17.23
CA GLU A 64 3.56 -6.69 -17.40
C GLU A 64 4.55 -7.83 -17.69
N SER A 65 5.67 -7.53 -18.37
CA SER A 65 6.71 -8.53 -18.69
C SER A 65 7.42 -9.11 -17.47
N ASP A 66 7.47 -8.31 -16.39
CA ASP A 66 8.22 -8.63 -15.18
C ASP A 66 7.33 -9.32 -14.13
N LEU A 67 6.01 -9.38 -14.37
CA LEU A 67 5.08 -10.10 -13.52
C LEU A 67 5.35 -11.61 -13.61
N HIS A 68 5.24 -12.32 -12.49
CA HIS A 68 5.24 -13.78 -12.51
C HIS A 68 3.87 -14.32 -12.92
N LYS A 69 3.83 -15.59 -13.28
CA LYS A 69 2.58 -16.32 -13.57
C LYS A 69 1.80 -16.57 -12.28
N CYS A 70 0.54 -16.19 -12.23
CA CYS A 70 -0.31 -16.43 -11.06
C CYS A 70 -0.44 -17.93 -10.76
N LYS A 71 -0.29 -18.29 -9.48
CA LYS A 71 -0.65 -19.60 -8.95
C LYS A 71 -2.15 -19.69 -8.71
N ILE A 72 -2.61 -20.89 -8.37
CA ILE A 72 -4.01 -21.11 -8.00
C ILE A 72 -4.39 -20.28 -6.77
N ASN A 73 -5.56 -19.63 -6.83
CA ASN A 73 -6.08 -18.75 -5.77
C ASN A 73 -5.19 -17.55 -5.43
N GLU A 74 -4.25 -17.21 -6.31
CA GLU A 74 -3.44 -16.01 -6.17
C GLU A 74 -4.19 -14.79 -6.70
N VAL A 75 -4.18 -13.71 -5.93
CA VAL A 75 -4.74 -12.43 -6.35
C VAL A 75 -3.86 -11.87 -7.47
N CYS A 76 -4.45 -11.61 -8.63
CA CYS A 76 -3.73 -11.06 -9.76
C CYS A 76 -3.75 -9.53 -9.77
N ASN A 77 -4.86 -8.93 -9.33
CA ASN A 77 -4.99 -7.47 -9.17
C ASN A 77 -5.71 -7.09 -7.87
N VAL A 78 -5.41 -5.91 -7.36
CA VAL A 78 -6.28 -5.16 -6.43
C VAL A 78 -6.74 -3.89 -7.12
N ILE A 79 -8.05 -3.69 -7.20
CA ILE A 79 -8.64 -2.50 -7.82
C ILE A 79 -9.16 -1.60 -6.70
N HIS A 80 -8.83 -0.32 -6.77
CA HIS A 80 -9.29 0.71 -5.86
C HIS A 80 -10.13 1.76 -6.60
N ASN A 81 -11.35 1.99 -6.12
CA ASN A 81 -12.23 3.04 -6.61
C ASN A 81 -11.93 4.36 -5.90
N ARG A 82 -11.24 5.27 -6.60
CA ARG A 82 -10.81 6.57 -6.08
C ARG A 82 -11.85 7.64 -6.41
N PHE A 83 -12.07 8.59 -5.50
CA PHE A 83 -13.10 9.62 -5.66
C PHE A 83 -12.76 10.71 -6.69
N TRP A 84 -11.50 11.17 -6.71
CA TRP A 84 -11.11 12.41 -7.40
C TRP A 84 -10.16 12.21 -8.58
N VAL A 85 -9.77 10.96 -8.84
CA VAL A 85 -8.76 10.59 -9.83
C VAL A 85 -9.13 9.23 -10.45
N SER A 86 -8.46 8.85 -11.53
CA SER A 86 -8.60 7.55 -12.21
C SER A 86 -8.65 6.37 -11.24
N GLY A 87 -9.27 5.25 -11.61
CA GLY A 87 -9.16 4.01 -10.82
C GLY A 87 -7.69 3.61 -10.64
N LEU A 88 -7.33 3.04 -9.49
CA LEU A 88 -5.99 2.50 -9.26
C LEU A 88 -6.05 0.98 -9.26
N THR A 89 -5.26 0.33 -10.09
CA THR A 89 -5.13 -1.12 -10.15
C THR A 89 -3.70 -1.51 -9.80
N GLU A 90 -3.51 -2.14 -8.65
CA GLU A 90 -2.24 -2.74 -8.27
C GLU A 90 -2.11 -4.11 -8.92
N ARG A 91 -0.99 -4.35 -9.60
CA ARG A 91 -0.69 -5.56 -10.37
C ARG A 91 0.22 -6.48 -9.55
N PHE A 92 -0.12 -7.77 -9.48
CA PHE A 92 0.64 -8.78 -8.72
C PHE A 92 1.22 -9.88 -9.59
N CYS A 93 0.44 -10.41 -10.55
CA CYS A 93 0.85 -11.50 -11.43
C CYS A 93 0.00 -11.52 -12.70
N TYR A 94 0.47 -12.20 -13.76
CA TYR A 94 -0.27 -12.36 -15.01
C TYR A 94 -1.02 -13.71 -15.06
N CYS A 95 -2.18 -13.72 -15.74
CA CYS A 95 -2.98 -14.92 -15.90
C CYS A 95 -2.51 -15.78 -17.09
N SER A 96 -2.72 -17.09 -16.99
CA SER A 96 -2.31 -18.04 -18.03
C SER A 96 -3.20 -17.97 -19.28
N ASN A 97 -2.71 -18.54 -20.39
CA ASN A 97 -3.48 -18.75 -21.63
C ASN A 97 -3.97 -17.45 -22.28
N GLY A 98 -3.19 -16.36 -22.17
CA GLY A 98 -3.52 -15.07 -22.77
C GLY A 98 -4.74 -14.37 -22.15
N LYS A 99 -5.27 -14.89 -21.03
CA LYS A 99 -6.35 -14.23 -20.30
C LYS A 99 -5.80 -13.00 -19.60
N GLU A 100 -6.53 -11.89 -19.64
CA GLU A 100 -6.18 -10.71 -18.88
C GLU A 100 -6.76 -10.80 -17.46
N CYS A 101 -5.97 -10.44 -16.45
CA CYS A 101 -6.51 -10.30 -15.10
C CYS A 101 -7.50 -9.13 -15.05
N PRO A 102 -8.74 -9.31 -14.54
CA PRO A 102 -9.72 -8.24 -14.48
C PRO A 102 -9.18 -7.00 -13.76
N TRP A 103 -9.29 -5.83 -14.38
CA TRP A 103 -8.72 -4.58 -13.86
C TRP A 103 -9.73 -3.43 -13.77
N GLN A 104 -10.95 -3.61 -14.29
CA GLN A 104 -12.02 -2.62 -14.24
C GLN A 104 -12.79 -2.68 -12.91
N TRP A 105 -13.14 -1.50 -12.38
CA TRP A 105 -14.01 -1.40 -11.23
C TRP A 105 -15.45 -1.79 -11.60
N THR A 106 -16.00 -2.74 -10.86
CA THR A 106 -17.41 -3.16 -10.97
C THR A 106 -18.05 -3.07 -9.60
N ARG A 107 -19.30 -2.58 -9.53
CA ARG A 107 -20.06 -2.52 -8.27
C ARG A 107 -20.43 -3.92 -7.80
N GLU A 108 -20.84 -4.78 -8.73
CA GLU A 108 -21.17 -6.17 -8.45
C GLU A 108 -19.90 -7.04 -8.47
N LEU A 109 -19.81 -7.93 -7.48
CA LEU A 109 -18.74 -8.93 -7.40
C LEU A 109 -19.14 -10.17 -8.19
N GLY A 110 -18.36 -10.48 -9.21
CA GLY A 110 -18.45 -11.76 -9.92
C GLY A 110 -17.67 -12.87 -9.21
N ASN A 111 -17.69 -14.07 -9.80
CA ASN A 111 -16.95 -15.24 -9.33
C ASN A 111 -15.42 -15.13 -9.36
N LEU A 112 -14.87 -14.07 -9.97
CA LEU A 112 -13.43 -13.76 -10.03
C LEU A 112 -13.02 -12.63 -9.05
N SER A 113 -13.90 -12.26 -8.11
CA SER A 113 -13.72 -11.07 -7.28
C SER A 113 -14.10 -11.32 -5.83
N ILE A 114 -13.38 -10.69 -4.90
CA ILE A 114 -13.76 -10.62 -3.48
C ILE A 114 -13.52 -9.21 -2.94
N SER A 115 -14.36 -8.76 -2.01
CA SER A 115 -14.20 -7.46 -1.37
C SER A 115 -12.96 -7.42 -0.47
N LEU A 116 -12.13 -6.41 -0.65
CA LEU A 116 -11.04 -6.07 0.28
C LEU A 116 -11.54 -5.08 1.35
N ASN A 117 -12.22 -4.03 0.89
CA ASN A 117 -12.85 -2.99 1.71
C ASN A 117 -14.01 -2.36 0.90
N ASN A 118 -14.67 -1.33 1.43
CA ASN A 118 -15.83 -0.70 0.78
C ASN A 118 -15.57 -0.08 -0.61
N LYS A 119 -14.31 0.15 -0.98
CA LYS A 119 -13.90 0.79 -2.24
C LYS A 119 -12.78 0.03 -2.92
N SER A 120 -12.59 -1.25 -2.61
CA SER A 120 -11.52 -2.03 -3.20
C SER A 120 -11.85 -3.51 -3.28
N HIS A 121 -11.51 -4.12 -4.40
CA HIS A 121 -11.75 -5.54 -4.68
C HIS A 121 -10.44 -6.24 -5.07
N MET A 122 -10.24 -7.46 -4.61
CA MET A 122 -9.21 -8.37 -5.09
C MET A 122 -9.77 -9.18 -6.27
N LYS A 123 -8.97 -9.37 -7.31
CA LYS A 123 -9.34 -10.09 -8.55
C LYS A 123 -8.47 -11.32 -8.75
N PHE A 124 -9.05 -12.34 -9.39
CA PHE A 124 -8.41 -13.64 -9.63
C PHE A 124 -8.49 -14.04 -11.11
N CYS A 125 -7.57 -14.90 -11.54
CA CYS A 125 -7.54 -15.45 -12.90
C CYS A 125 -8.55 -16.57 -13.14
N VAL A 126 -9.03 -17.20 -12.07
CA VAL A 126 -9.87 -18.41 -12.09
C VAL A 126 -11.00 -18.23 -11.08
N PRO A 127 -12.21 -18.74 -11.33
CA PRO A 127 -13.32 -18.61 -10.39
C PRO A 127 -12.98 -19.13 -9.00
N ILE A 128 -13.29 -18.34 -7.98
CA ILE A 128 -13.06 -18.68 -6.56
C ILE A 128 -14.29 -19.34 -5.92
N THR A 129 -15.31 -19.69 -6.71
CA THR A 129 -16.56 -20.32 -6.24
C THR A 129 -16.35 -21.71 -5.64
N GLU A 130 -15.28 -22.39 -6.03
CA GLU A 130 -14.92 -23.71 -5.50
C GLU A 130 -14.27 -23.64 -4.10
N LEU A 131 -13.88 -22.44 -3.64
CA LEU A 131 -13.34 -22.26 -2.31
C LEU A 131 -14.45 -22.27 -1.27
N ASN A 132 -14.29 -23.12 -0.25
CA ASN A 132 -15.19 -23.15 0.89
C ASN A 132 -15.19 -21.80 1.63
N ILE A 133 -16.31 -21.50 2.29
CA ILE A 133 -16.41 -20.37 3.22
C ILE A 133 -15.46 -20.62 4.41
N CYS A 134 -14.74 -19.58 4.82
CA CYS A 134 -13.80 -19.67 5.95
C CYS A 134 -14.50 -20.05 7.26
N LYS A 135 -13.95 -21.04 7.97
CA LYS A 135 -14.37 -21.39 9.33
C LYS A 135 -13.84 -20.38 10.35
N TYR A 136 -14.41 -20.41 11.56
CA TYR A 136 -13.94 -19.59 12.67
C TYR A 136 -12.45 -19.80 12.94
N ASN A 137 -11.68 -18.72 13.04
CA ASN A 137 -10.23 -18.71 13.24
C ASN A 137 -9.37 -19.44 12.18
N GLN A 138 -9.96 -19.89 11.08
CA GLN A 138 -9.20 -20.45 9.96
C GLN A 138 -8.39 -19.35 9.26
N GLU A 139 -7.19 -19.72 8.82
CA GLU A 139 -6.37 -18.88 7.96
C GLU A 139 -7.09 -18.66 6.62
N ALA A 140 -7.37 -17.40 6.30
CA ALA A 140 -8.19 -17.04 5.16
C ALA A 140 -7.37 -16.56 3.96
N ILE A 141 -6.33 -15.76 4.22
CA ILE A 141 -5.49 -15.19 3.17
C ILE A 141 -4.08 -14.94 3.72
N ASN A 142 -3.09 -15.21 2.88
CA ASN A 142 -1.68 -14.96 3.18
C ASN A 142 -1.13 -13.91 2.24
N VAL A 143 -0.45 -12.91 2.79
CA VAL A 143 0.31 -11.91 2.04
C VAL A 143 1.79 -12.18 2.29
N TYR A 144 2.49 -12.64 1.25
CA TYR A 144 3.93 -12.78 1.28
C TYR A 144 4.57 -11.55 0.64
N GLY A 145 5.59 -11.01 1.28
CA GLY A 145 6.26 -9.84 0.76
C GLY A 145 7.49 -9.48 1.58
N LYS A 146 8.07 -8.33 1.25
CA LYS A 146 9.22 -7.79 1.97
C LYS A 146 8.76 -6.69 2.92
N SER A 147 9.14 -6.83 4.18
CA SER A 147 8.90 -5.82 5.20
C SER A 147 10.02 -4.79 5.23
N ASP A 148 9.75 -3.57 5.66
CA ASP A 148 10.80 -2.68 6.14
C ASP A 148 11.37 -3.18 7.48
N ARG A 149 12.58 -2.71 7.84
CA ARG A 149 13.29 -3.10 9.07
C ARG A 149 12.48 -2.83 10.36
N ASN A 150 11.47 -1.95 10.30
CA ASN A 150 10.61 -1.58 11.42
C ASN A 150 9.22 -2.24 11.38
N ASN A 151 8.96 -3.14 10.42
CA ASN A 151 7.64 -3.74 10.16
C ASN A 151 6.48 -2.74 10.05
N SER A 152 6.79 -1.50 9.72
CA SER A 152 5.85 -0.40 9.54
C SER A 152 5.29 -0.38 8.12
N TYR A 153 5.94 -1.08 7.18
CA TYR A 153 5.53 -1.15 5.78
C TYR A 153 5.79 -2.52 5.16
N LEU A 154 4.81 -3.05 4.44
CA LEU A 154 4.92 -4.29 3.68
C LEU A 154 4.76 -4.02 2.18
N ILE A 155 5.73 -4.48 1.39
CA ILE A 155 5.63 -4.55 -0.06
C ILE A 155 5.17 -5.96 -0.44
N PRO A 156 3.89 -6.14 -0.81
CA PRO A 156 3.34 -7.46 -1.13
C PRO A 156 3.87 -7.96 -2.48
N TYR A 157 4.33 -9.21 -2.52
CA TYR A 157 4.79 -9.90 -3.74
C TYR A 157 3.75 -10.89 -4.26
N ASN A 158 3.20 -11.72 -3.36
CA ASN A 158 2.09 -12.60 -3.69
C ASN A 158 1.05 -12.61 -2.58
N VAL A 159 -0.20 -12.83 -2.98
CA VAL A 159 -1.35 -12.84 -2.09
C VAL A 159 -2.19 -14.06 -2.42
N THR A 160 -2.25 -15.01 -1.50
CA THR A 160 -2.91 -16.31 -1.75
C THR A 160 -4.14 -16.46 -0.87
N LEU A 161 -5.30 -16.61 -1.50
CA LEU A 161 -6.57 -16.91 -0.83
C LEU A 161 -6.65 -18.41 -0.48
N LYS A 162 -7.12 -18.72 0.73
CA LYS A 162 -7.29 -20.10 1.23
C LYS A 162 -8.76 -20.50 1.36
N CYS A 163 -9.63 -19.55 1.63
CA CYS A 163 -11.08 -19.73 1.72
C CYS A 163 -11.79 -18.40 1.48
N ASN A 164 -13.09 -18.47 1.18
CA ASN A 164 -13.90 -17.29 0.91
C ASN A 164 -14.35 -16.62 2.20
N CYS A 165 -14.04 -15.32 2.32
CA CYS A 165 -14.48 -14.49 3.44
C CYS A 165 -15.86 -13.89 3.15
N PRO A 166 -16.89 -14.16 3.96
CA PRO A 166 -18.21 -13.57 3.74
C PRO A 166 -18.17 -12.04 3.86
N GLU A 167 -19.03 -11.33 3.12
CA GLU A 167 -19.12 -9.86 3.20
C GLU A 167 -19.50 -9.34 4.60
N SER A 168 -20.23 -10.16 5.37
CA SER A 168 -20.56 -9.90 6.77
C SER A 168 -19.35 -9.99 7.72
N HIS A 169 -18.17 -10.34 7.23
CA HIS A 169 -16.92 -10.46 7.98
C HIS A 169 -15.91 -9.39 7.56
N TYR A 170 -14.89 -9.18 8.39
CA TYR A 170 -13.73 -8.36 8.07
C TYR A 170 -12.45 -9.16 8.20
N TRP A 171 -11.41 -8.71 7.50
CA TRP A 171 -10.07 -9.29 7.55
C TRP A 171 -9.35 -8.83 8.82
N ARG A 172 -8.93 -9.78 9.65
CA ARG A 172 -8.14 -9.51 10.86
C ARG A 172 -6.80 -10.19 10.76
N LEU A 173 -5.73 -9.43 10.96
CA LEU A 173 -4.39 -9.98 11.06
C LEU A 173 -4.34 -11.00 12.21
N GLN A 174 -3.84 -12.20 11.91
CA GLN A 174 -3.75 -13.30 12.85
C GLN A 174 -2.33 -13.50 13.35
N LYS A 175 -1.35 -13.50 12.44
CA LYS A 175 0.06 -13.71 12.79
C LYS A 175 0.99 -13.16 11.70
N TYR A 176 2.23 -12.90 12.11
CA TYR A 176 3.38 -12.70 11.24
C TYR A 176 4.24 -13.97 11.27
N THR A 177 4.74 -14.37 10.10
CA THR A 177 5.82 -15.36 9.99
C THR A 177 7.01 -14.66 9.37
N TYR A 178 8.08 -14.49 10.14
CA TYR A 178 9.33 -13.87 9.70
C TYR A 178 10.21 -14.91 9.01
N LEU A 179 10.79 -14.50 7.89
CA LEU A 179 11.69 -15.29 7.06
C LEU A 179 13.01 -14.53 6.92
N GLU A 180 14.02 -15.18 6.36
CA GLU A 180 15.32 -14.55 6.09
C GLU A 180 15.17 -13.35 5.13
N ASN A 181 16.14 -12.43 5.14
CA ASN A 181 16.23 -11.29 4.20
C ASN A 181 15.02 -10.32 4.22
N ASP A 182 14.48 -10.03 5.41
CA ASP A 182 13.34 -9.14 5.65
C ASP A 182 12.02 -9.61 5.01
N PHE A 183 11.95 -10.86 4.57
CA PHE A 183 10.72 -11.43 4.05
C PHE A 183 9.77 -11.79 5.19
N ILE A 184 8.49 -11.48 4.99
CA ILE A 184 7.45 -11.82 5.95
C ILE A 184 6.24 -12.41 5.24
N THR A 185 5.51 -13.25 5.96
CA THR A 185 4.14 -13.64 5.60
C THR A 185 3.18 -13.11 6.65
N GLN A 186 2.25 -12.25 6.23
CA GLN A 186 1.11 -11.87 7.05
C GLN A 186 -0.05 -12.82 6.77
N THR A 187 -0.55 -13.47 7.82
CA THR A 187 -1.72 -14.34 7.72
C THR A 187 -2.91 -13.65 8.35
N PHE A 188 -4.02 -13.61 7.62
CA PHE A 188 -5.27 -13.01 8.06
C PHE A 188 -6.36 -14.06 8.16
N LYS A 189 -7.31 -13.82 9.07
CA LYS A 189 -8.55 -14.58 9.25
C LYS A 189 -9.77 -13.71 9.04
N CYS A 190 -10.92 -14.36 8.88
CA CYS A 190 -12.22 -13.71 8.81
C CYS A 190 -12.85 -13.60 10.19
N VAL A 191 -13.37 -12.42 10.53
CA VAL A 191 -14.07 -12.17 11.79
C VAL A 191 -15.42 -11.52 11.51
N LYS A 192 -16.50 -12.06 12.07
CA LYS A 192 -17.86 -11.54 11.87
C LYS A 192 -17.94 -10.10 12.36
N LYS A 193 -18.48 -9.20 11.55
CA LYS A 193 -18.81 -7.84 11.96
C LYS A 193 -20.03 -7.91 12.87
N ARG A 194 -19.90 -7.37 14.08
CA ARG A 194 -21.05 -7.10 14.94
C ARG A 194 -21.70 -5.77 14.56
N MET A 195 -22.86 -5.48 15.13
CA MET A 195 -23.35 -4.11 15.14
C MET A 195 -22.51 -3.27 16.11
N CYS A 196 -22.16 -2.05 15.71
CA CYS A 196 -21.54 -1.06 16.59
C CYS A 196 -22.62 -0.32 17.40
N ASN A 197 -22.24 0.27 18.54
CA ASN A 197 -23.02 1.29 19.22
C ASN A 197 -22.82 2.66 18.56
N THR A 198 -23.70 3.62 18.87
CA THR A 198 -23.49 5.03 18.51
C THR A 198 -22.19 5.55 19.13
N TYR A 199 -21.43 6.35 18.37
CA TYR A 199 -20.11 6.87 18.70
C TYR A 199 -19.00 5.82 18.90
N GLU A 200 -19.28 4.55 18.63
CA GLU A 200 -18.28 3.51 18.72
C GLU A 200 -17.35 3.52 17.51
N PHE A 201 -16.09 3.13 17.74
CA PHE A 201 -15.11 2.90 16.69
C PHE A 201 -15.61 1.85 15.68
N CYS A 202 -15.72 2.25 14.42
CA CYS A 202 -16.29 1.42 13.35
C CYS A 202 -15.25 0.89 12.37
N GLY A 203 -14.05 1.45 12.32
CA GLY A 203 -12.98 0.98 11.44
C GLY A 203 -11.90 2.01 11.15
N HIS A 204 -10.89 1.60 10.39
CA HIS A 204 -9.81 2.47 9.96
C HIS A 204 -10.06 3.01 8.56
N ILE A 205 -10.02 4.32 8.40
CA ILE A 205 -10.23 5.02 7.12
C ILE A 205 -8.86 5.43 6.61
N ARG A 206 -8.40 4.84 5.50
CA ARG A 206 -7.07 5.11 4.95
C ARG A 206 -6.92 6.60 4.62
N SER A 207 -5.78 7.20 4.95
CA SER A 207 -5.57 8.62 4.67
C SER A 207 -5.26 8.93 3.20
N ASP A 208 -4.91 7.92 2.40
CA ASP A 208 -4.52 8.07 0.99
C ASP A 208 -5.71 7.90 0.03
N LEU A 209 -6.52 6.85 0.22
CA LEU A 209 -7.64 6.49 -0.67
C LEU A 209 -9.02 6.73 -0.05
N TYR A 210 -9.11 7.07 1.24
CA TYR A 210 -10.36 7.21 1.99
C TYR A 210 -11.28 5.99 1.89
N SER A 211 -10.70 4.80 1.68
CA SER A 211 -11.41 3.54 1.85
C SER A 211 -11.35 3.09 3.30
N THR A 212 -12.37 2.35 3.71
CA THR A 212 -12.63 2.02 5.11
C THR A 212 -12.53 0.52 5.35
N TYR A 213 -11.62 0.13 6.24
CA TYR A 213 -11.55 -1.20 6.80
C TYR A 213 -12.51 -1.29 8.01
N TYR A 214 -13.78 -1.61 7.71
CA TYR A 214 -14.82 -1.74 8.72
C TYR A 214 -14.55 -2.90 9.68
N ARG A 215 -14.69 -2.63 10.99
CA ARG A 215 -14.59 -3.62 12.08
C ARG A 215 -15.97 -4.03 12.62
N CYS A 216 -16.97 -3.17 12.47
CA CYS A 216 -18.36 -3.44 12.79
C CYS A 216 -19.28 -2.67 11.82
N ILE A 217 -20.58 -2.94 11.88
CA ILE A 217 -21.61 -2.31 11.06
C ILE A 217 -22.29 -1.24 11.90
N CYS A 218 -22.30 0.02 11.44
CA CYS A 218 -22.98 1.09 12.16
C CYS A 218 -24.50 0.87 12.18
N PRO A 219 -25.19 1.33 13.25
CA PRO A 219 -26.65 1.31 13.30
C PRO A 219 -27.29 2.10 12.15
N GLU A 220 -28.58 1.91 11.94
CA GLU A 220 -29.36 2.72 11.01
C GLU A 220 -29.21 4.22 11.30
N ASN A 221 -29.20 5.03 10.24
CA ASN A 221 -29.02 6.48 10.31
C ASN A 221 -27.67 6.96 10.86
N HIS A 222 -26.63 6.11 10.80
CA HIS A 222 -25.26 6.46 11.18
C HIS A 222 -24.28 6.26 10.02
N LEU A 223 -23.21 7.05 9.99
CA LEU A 223 -22.08 6.88 9.09
C LEU A 223 -20.81 6.61 9.88
N CYS A 224 -19.94 5.77 9.32
CA CYS A 224 -18.60 5.57 9.83
C CYS A 224 -17.68 6.68 9.29
N ILE A 225 -17.46 7.72 10.09
CA ILE A 225 -16.66 8.90 9.70
C ILE A 225 -15.63 9.22 10.77
N PHE A 226 -14.54 9.85 10.38
CA PHE A 226 -13.58 10.43 11.32
C PHE A 226 -13.97 11.89 11.57
N GLN A 227 -13.98 12.31 12.83
CA GLN A 227 -14.22 13.71 13.21
C GLN A 227 -12.90 14.48 13.28
N ASP A 228 -11.87 13.84 13.83
CA ASP A 228 -10.54 14.43 13.97
C ASP A 228 -9.61 14.04 12.82
N ARG A 229 -8.71 14.96 12.46
CA ARG A 229 -7.63 14.68 11.49
C ARG A 229 -6.47 13.89 12.07
N ASN A 230 -6.61 13.40 13.30
CA ASN A 230 -5.63 12.54 13.93
C ASN A 230 -5.45 11.26 13.12
N LYS A 231 -4.19 10.87 12.94
CA LYS A 231 -3.81 9.68 12.19
C LYS A 231 -2.98 8.77 13.07
N GLU A 232 -3.15 7.47 12.86
CA GLU A 232 -2.29 6.45 13.44
C GLU A 232 -1.81 5.50 12.36
N ASN A 233 -0.68 4.83 12.59
CA ASN A 233 -0.23 3.77 11.70
C ASN A 233 -0.99 2.48 12.01
N VAL A 234 -1.61 1.91 10.99
CA VAL A 234 -2.41 0.68 11.11
C VAL A 234 -1.89 -0.38 10.16
N GLN A 235 -2.11 -1.64 10.54
CA GLN A 235 -1.91 -2.79 9.67
C GLN A 235 -3.25 -3.43 9.33
N GLU A 236 -3.64 -3.33 8.07
CA GLU A 236 -4.80 -3.97 7.48
C GLU A 236 -4.37 -4.87 6.32
N LEU A 237 -5.30 -5.69 5.81
CA LEU A 237 -5.01 -6.54 4.65
C LEU A 237 -4.60 -5.66 3.47
N LEU A 238 -3.40 -5.88 2.94
CA LEU A 238 -2.82 -5.12 1.82
C LEU A 238 -2.73 -3.61 2.07
N TYR A 239 -2.64 -3.21 3.33
CA TYR A 239 -2.40 -1.82 3.69
C TYR A 239 -1.64 -1.71 5.00
N SER A 240 -0.45 -1.14 4.95
CA SER A 240 0.29 -0.68 6.12
C SER A 240 0.57 0.80 5.98
N GLY A 241 0.10 1.62 6.91
CA GLY A 241 0.28 3.05 6.85
C GLY A 241 -0.74 3.85 7.64
N SER A 242 -0.81 5.15 7.33
CA SER A 242 -1.53 6.14 8.11
C SER A 242 -3.04 6.13 7.87
N ALA A 243 -3.84 5.89 8.91
CA ALA A 243 -5.30 5.89 8.84
C ALA A 243 -5.93 6.77 9.92
N HIS A 244 -7.13 7.25 9.63
CA HIS A 244 -8.02 7.90 10.59
C HIS A 244 -8.89 6.86 11.29
N LYS A 245 -9.21 7.09 12.57
CA LYS A 245 -10.24 6.32 13.28
C LYS A 245 -11.62 6.79 12.85
N GLY A 246 -12.42 5.88 12.30
CA GLY A 246 -13.83 6.11 12.05
C GLY A 246 -14.67 5.77 13.29
N TYR A 247 -15.72 6.54 13.51
CA TYR A 247 -16.75 6.30 14.53
C TYR A 247 -18.14 6.34 13.91
N CYS A 248 -19.10 5.59 14.48
CA CYS A 248 -20.49 5.63 14.03
C CYS A 248 -21.19 6.90 14.50
N ILE A 249 -21.28 7.91 13.63
CA ILE A 249 -21.89 9.20 13.94
C ILE A 249 -23.31 9.27 13.34
N PRO A 250 -24.34 9.69 14.11
CA PRO A 250 -25.69 9.88 13.58
C PRO A 250 -25.73 10.95 12.48
N PHE A 251 -26.55 10.79 11.45
CA PHE A 251 -26.70 11.78 10.37
C PHE A 251 -26.98 13.21 10.84
N LYS A 252 -27.68 13.39 11.97
CA LYS A 252 -28.00 14.72 12.52
C LYS A 252 -26.76 15.49 12.99
N ASN A 253 -25.64 14.80 13.18
CA ASN A 253 -24.40 15.32 13.75
C ASN A 253 -23.22 15.24 12.75
N VAL A 254 -23.51 14.99 11.48
CA VAL A 254 -22.56 15.05 10.36
C VAL A 254 -22.76 16.36 9.61
#